data_AF-A0A3L7LRR8-F1
#
_entry.id   AF-A0A3L7LRR8-F1
#
_cell.length_a   1.000
_cell.length_b   1.000
_cell.length_c   1.000
_cell.angle_alpha   90.00
_cell.angle_beta   90.00
_cell.angle_gamma   90.00
#
_symmetry.space_group_name_H-M   'P 1'
#
loop_
_entity.id
_entity.type
_entity.pdbx_description
1 polymer ?
#
loop_
_entity_poly.entity_id
_entity_poly.type
_entity_poly.pdbx_seq_one_letter_code
_entity_poly.pdbx_strand_id
1 'polypeptide(L)' 'MLKGVSLYQLMERAGAAAFQRIIRHSLVLAGNGNNGRDGYVVAQLAASAGKQVTVLACDGQHPLRAEA' A
#
# COMPACT_ATOMS: atom_id res chain seq x y z
N MET A 1 22.77 2.78 20.91
CA MET A 1 21.61 1.87 20.81
C MET A 1 20.65 2.45 19.76
N LEU A 2 20.81 2.08 18.49
CA LEU A 2 19.85 2.45 17.44
C LEU A 2 18.72 1.42 17.49
N LYS A 3 17.55 1.80 18.03
CA LYS A 3 16.37 0.94 17.98
C LYS A 3 15.86 0.91 16.53
N GLY A 4 16.07 -0.21 15.84
CA GLY A 4 15.51 -0.44 14.50
C GLY A 4 13.99 -0.45 14.55
N VAL A 5 13.36 0.25 13.62
CA VAL A 5 11.92 0.16 13.35
C VAL A 5 11.69 -1.17 12.63
N SER A 6 10.69 -1.95 13.05
CA SER A 6 10.39 -3.19 12.33
C SER A 6 9.87 -2.87 10.93
N LEU A 7 10.07 -3.79 9.98
CA LEU A 7 9.56 -3.61 8.62
C LEU A 7 8.04 -3.37 8.61
N TYR A 8 7.32 -4.06 9.49
CA TYR A 8 5.88 -3.86 9.70
C TYR A 8 5.53 -2.42 10.14
N GLN A 9 6.26 -1.88 11.12
CA GLN A 9 6.05 -0.49 11.56
C GLN A 9 6.38 0.53 10.47
N LEU A 10 7.35 0.23 9.60
CA LEU A 10 7.65 1.07 8.44
C LEU A 10 6.48 1.06 7.44
N MET A 11 5.92 -0.12 7.15
CA MET A 11 4.74 -0.26 6.29
C MET A 11 3.52 0.48 6.85
N GLU A 12 3.24 0.35 8.15
CA GLU A 12 2.12 1.06 8.80
C GLU A 12 2.25 2.58 8.64
N ARG A 13 3.45 3.12 8.85
CA ARG A 13 3.72 4.56 8.70
C ARG A 13 3.58 5.03 7.25
N ALA A 14 4.13 4.26 6.31
CA ALA A 14 4.03 4.57 4.89
C ALA A 14 2.56 4.55 4.41
N GLY A 15 1.80 3.53 4.81
CA GLY A 15 0.38 3.39 4.49
C GLY A 15 -0.46 4.55 5.04
N ALA A 16 -0.23 4.95 6.29
CA ALA A 16 -0.93 6.08 6.91
C ALA A 16 -0.66 7.41 6.17
N ALA A 17 0.59 7.66 5.78
CA ALA A 17 0.97 8.86 5.03
C ALA A 17 0.35 8.88 3.61
N ALA A 18 0.30 7.73 2.93
CA ALA A 18 -0.37 7.60 1.65
C ALA A 18 -1.88 7.84 1.76
N PHE A 19 -2.52 7.30 2.81
CA PHE A 19 -3.95 7.45 3.06
C PHE A 19 -4.39 8.91 3.21
N GLN A 20 -3.59 9.77 3.84
CA GLN A 20 -3.91 11.21 3.98
C GLN A 20 -4.04 11.95 2.65
N ARG A 21 -3.49 11.39 1.56
CA ARG A 21 -3.51 11.99 0.22
C ARG A 21 -4.62 11.44 -0.66
N ILE A 22 -5.47 10.53 -0.16
CA ILE A 22 -6.55 9.89 -0.91
C ILE A 22 -7.80 10.78 -0.99
N ILE A 23 -8.11 11.18 -2.23
CA ILE A 23 -9.31 11.88 -2.68
C ILE A 23 -10.53 10.96 -2.77
N ARG A 24 -11.74 11.54 -2.68
CA ARG A 24 -13.04 10.89 -2.38
C ARG A 24 -13.31 9.55 -3.10
N HIS A 25 -12.87 9.40 -4.35
CA HIS A 25 -12.80 8.12 -5.05
C HIS A 25 -11.36 7.85 -5.43
N SER A 26 -10.86 6.67 -5.08
CA SER A 26 -9.50 6.26 -5.38
C SER A 26 -9.46 4.88 -6.02
N LEU A 27 -8.62 4.75 -7.05
CA LEU A 27 -8.25 3.48 -7.66
C LEU A 27 -6.86 3.09 -7.19
N VAL A 28 -6.76 1.94 -6.54
CA VAL A 28 -5.47 1.35 -6.15
C VAL A 28 -5.09 0.27 -7.17
N LEU A 29 -3.92 0.43 -7.77
CA LEU A 29 -3.32 -0.56 -8.66
C LEU A 29 -2.30 -1.38 -7.86
N ALA A 30 -2.65 -2.61 -7.49
CA ALA A 30 -1.83 -3.45 -6.63
C ALA A 30 -1.07 -4.50 -7.46
N GLY A 31 0.25 -4.33 -7.57
CA GLY A 31 1.13 -5.35 -8.17
C GLY A 31 1.41 -6.53 -7.23
N ASN A 32 2.30 -7.44 -7.66
CA ASN A 32 2.70 -8.63 -6.90
C ASN A 32 3.88 -8.40 -5.92
N GLY A 33 4.50 -7.21 -5.92
CA GLY A 33 5.60 -6.85 -5.03
C GLY A 33 5.15 -6.28 -3.67
N ASN A 34 6.12 -5.85 -2.84
CA ASN A 34 5.86 -5.28 -1.52
C ASN A 34 4.91 -4.06 -1.58
N ASN A 35 5.13 -3.16 -2.53
CA ASN A 35 4.27 -1.99 -2.77
C ASN A 35 2.83 -2.38 -3.15
N GLY A 36 2.64 -3.56 -3.74
CA GLY A 36 1.30 -4.09 -4.01
C GLY A 36 0.55 -4.40 -2.73
N ARG A 37 1.23 -5.01 -1.75
CA ARG A 37 0.67 -5.26 -0.41
C ARG A 37 0.38 -3.94 0.32
N ASP A 38 1.24 -2.94 0.19
CA ASP A 38 0.99 -1.59 0.72
C ASP A 38 -0.28 -0.97 0.09
N GLY A 39 -0.50 -1.19 -1.20
CA GLY A 39 -1.74 -0.79 -1.88
C GLY A 39 -3.00 -1.36 -1.22
N TYR A 40 -2.99 -2.65 -0.85
CA TYR A 40 -4.12 -3.26 -0.13
C TYR A 40 -4.32 -2.67 1.26
N VAL A 41 -3.25 -2.39 2.00
CA VAL A 41 -3.33 -1.73 3.32
C VAL A 41 -3.97 -0.34 3.16
N VAL A 42 -3.53 0.42 2.15
CA VAL A 42 -4.09 1.73 1.83
C VAL A 42 -5.58 1.65 1.45
N ALA A 43 -5.97 0.67 0.64
CA ALA A 43 -7.37 0.46 0.27
C ALA A 43 -8.24 0.09 1.49
N GLN A 44 -7.72 -0.74 2.39
CA GLN A 44 -8.43 -1.12 3.61
C GLN A 44 -8.64 0.07 4.53
N LEU A 45 -7.63 0.92 4.72
CA LEU A 45 -7.75 2.16 5.49
C LEU A 45 -8.77 3.11 4.84
N ALA A 46 -8.79 3.21 3.51
CA ALA A 46 -9.76 4.02 2.78
C ALA A 46 -11.20 3.54 2.97
N ALA A 47 -11.45 2.23 2.83
CA ALA A 47 -12.76 1.65 3.09
C ALA A 47 -13.21 1.86 4.54
N SER A 48 -12.31 1.66 5.51
CA SER A 48 -12.59 1.82 6.94
C SER A 48 -12.93 3.27 7.32
N ALA A 49 -12.41 4.25 6.57
CA ALA A 49 -12.73 5.65 6.71
C ALA A 49 -13.99 6.10 5.93
N GLY A 50 -14.77 5.16 5.39
CA GLY A 50 -15.99 5.45 4.64
C GLY A 50 -15.75 6.07 3.26
N LYS A 51 -14.53 5.98 2.72
CA LYS A 51 -14.21 6.47 1.37
C LYS A 51 -14.51 5.40 0.34
N GLN A 52 -14.92 5.82 -0.86
CA GLN A 52 -15.11 4.86 -1.95
C GLN A 52 -13.74 4.55 -2.58
N VAL A 53 -13.38 3.28 -2.59
CA VAL A 53 -12.10 2.79 -3.13
C VAL A 53 -12.35 1.57 -4.00
N THR A 54 -11.62 1.50 -5.11
CA THR A 54 -11.59 0.32 -6.00
C THR A 54 -10.16 -0.18 -6.04
N VAL A 55 -9.98 -1.50 -5.95
CA VAL A 55 -8.67 -2.13 -6.08
C VAL A 55 -8.65 -2.95 -7.35
N LEU A 56 -7.63 -2.73 -8.18
CA LEU A 56 -7.31 -3.58 -9.32
C LEU A 56 -6.03 -4.35 -8.99
N ALA A 57 -6.13 -5.67 -8.91
CA ALA A 57 -4.98 -6.55 -8.86
C ALA A 57 -4.33 -6.57 -10.25
N CYS A 58 -3.10 -6.12 -10.33
CA CYS A 58 -2.33 -6.07 -11.56
C CYS A 58 -1.32 -7.21 -11.55
N ASP A 59 -1.58 -8.26 -12.31
CA ASP A 59 -0.58 -9.30 -12.56
C ASP A 59 0.50 -8.73 -13.48
N GLY A 60 1.62 -8.32 -12.89
CA GLY A 60 2.79 -7.91 -13.63
C GLY A 60 3.38 -9.10 -14.38
N GLN A 61 3.42 -9.05 -15.71
CA GLN A 61 4.07 -10.06 -16.57
C GLN A 61 5.61 -10.08 -16.42
N HIS A 62 6.17 -9.17 -15.61
CA HIS A 62 7.60 -9.06 -15.41
C HIS A 62 7.99 -9.68 -14.07
N PRO A 63 8.97 -10.60 -14.01
CA PRO A 63 9.47 -11.13 -12.75
C PRO A 63 9.88 -9.98 -11.83
N LEU A 64 9.52 -10.10 -10.55
CA LEU A 64 9.95 -9.19 -9.49
C LEU A 64 11.48 -9.06 -9.59
N ARG A 65 11.98 -7.85 -9.86
CA ARG A 65 13.42 -7.60 -9.77
C ARG A 65 13.83 -7.88 -8.32
N ALA A 66 14.85 -8.71 -8.15
CA ALA A 66 15.52 -8.87 -6.86
C ALA A 66 15.89 -7.47 -6.37
N GLU A 67 15.45 -7.16 -5.16
CA GLU A 67 15.57 -5.84 -4.54
C GLU A 67 17.05 -5.40 -4.51
N ALA A 68 17.30 -4.11 -4.79
CA ALA A 68 18.61 -3.46 -4.69
C ALA A 68 18.72 -2.68 -3.38
#